data_AF-A0A0C3RLX9-F1
#
_entry.id   AF-A0A0C3RLX9-F1
#
_cell.length_a   1.000
_cell.length_b   1.000
_cell.length_c   1.000
_cell.angle_alpha   90.00
_cell.angle_beta   90.00
_cell.angle_gamma   90.00
#
_symmetry.space_group_name_H-M   'P 1'
#
loop_
_entity.id
_entity.type
_entity.pdbx_description
1 polymer ?
#
loop_
_entity_poly.entity_id
_entity_poly.type
_entity_poly.pdbx_seq_one_letter_code
_entity_poly.pdbx_strand_id
1 'polypeptide(L)'
;MLSLHDLLYQRTPRVPVTKLLVGINLLVFVAMLAGGAGLWHSSNNVQLAWGANFGPATQDGEWWRLGSAMFLHFGAVHLTLNLWALWDGGQLVERMYGHTRFAAIYFSSGLTGNLLSLVAHKGLAVSGGASGAIFGLYGALLVFLWRERRNLDPQEFRWFFWGAAGFAVATLILGFLITGIDNAAHIGGFLTGALGGIVLARPVNGIKRVAHRSRLLAGGAFTLAVAILISQIPVRAYRWSEEVLTRKEIGEFLRDDAAISQAWQSILDEGRRGGISFEELAGRIDTAVGDRYEENFEQLSHLPPNPALPSSATVEMLRHYAERRRDASRALAEGLRAHKPEQIRDALEMANQARQLSQPD
;
A
#
# COMPACT_ATOMS: atom_id res chain seq x y z
N MET A 1 -31.32 -3.11 38.57
CA MET A 1 -30.12 -2.35 38.17
C MET A 1 -30.36 -1.84 36.75
N LEU A 2 -29.88 -0.66 36.38
CA LEU A 2 -29.93 -0.23 34.97
C LEU A 2 -29.08 -1.19 34.13
N SER A 3 -29.54 -1.54 32.93
CA SER A 3 -28.78 -2.35 31.98
C SER A 3 -27.47 -1.66 31.60
N LEU A 4 -26.43 -2.41 31.20
CA LEU A 4 -25.20 -1.81 30.68
C LEU A 4 -25.50 -0.85 29.52
N HIS A 5 -26.45 -1.25 28.67
CA HIS A 5 -26.92 -0.44 27.57
C HIS A 5 -27.42 0.94 28.06
N ASP A 6 -28.33 0.98 29.03
CA ASP A 6 -28.89 2.24 29.52
C ASP A 6 -27.84 3.14 30.18
N LEU A 7 -26.90 2.56 30.93
CA LEU A 7 -25.80 3.29 31.55
C LEU A 7 -24.89 3.95 30.51
N LEU A 8 -24.54 3.22 29.44
CA LEU A 8 -23.69 3.73 28.37
C LEU A 8 -24.37 4.83 27.56
N TYR A 9 -25.67 4.68 27.29
CA TYR A 9 -26.46 5.68 26.57
C TYR A 9 -26.68 6.95 27.38
N GLN A 10 -26.87 6.86 28.69
CA GLN A 10 -26.94 8.03 29.56
C GLN A 10 -25.60 8.77 29.63
N ARG A 11 -24.49 8.04 29.72
CA ARG A 11 -23.16 8.63 29.89
C ARG A 11 -22.65 9.32 28.63
N THR A 12 -22.81 8.67 27.49
CA THR A 12 -22.31 9.14 26.20
C THR A 12 -23.40 8.86 25.17
N PRO A 13 -24.38 9.76 24.96
CA PRO A 13 -25.57 9.45 24.14
C PRO A 13 -25.29 9.33 22.64
N ARG A 14 -24.23 9.98 22.16
CA ARG A 14 -23.83 10.00 20.75
C ARG A 14 -22.48 9.31 20.54
N VAL A 15 -22.24 8.84 19.33
CA VAL A 15 -21.01 8.16 18.89
C VAL A 15 -20.42 8.85 17.66
N PRO A 16 -20.12 10.16 17.74
CA PRO A 16 -19.69 10.95 16.60
C PRO A 16 -18.36 10.47 16.01
N VAL A 17 -17.42 9.99 16.82
CA VAL A 17 -16.10 9.58 16.32
C VAL A 17 -16.21 8.29 15.52
N THR A 18 -16.99 7.31 16.00
CA THR A 18 -17.26 6.07 15.26
C THR A 18 -17.93 6.38 13.92
N LYS A 19 -18.97 7.22 13.92
CA LYS A 19 -19.66 7.65 12.69
C LYS A 19 -18.72 8.35 11.71
N LEU A 20 -17.87 9.24 12.22
CA LEU A 20 -16.89 9.96 11.40
C LEU A 20 -15.88 9.00 10.77
N LEU A 21 -15.32 8.06 11.54
CA LEU A 21 -14.37 7.08 11.03
C LEU A 21 -15.01 6.17 9.96
N VAL A 22 -16.25 5.73 10.17
CA VAL A 22 -17.00 4.97 9.15
C VAL A 22 -17.17 5.79 7.88
N GLY A 23 -17.59 7.07 8.01
CA GLY A 23 -17.74 7.97 6.89
C GLY A 23 -16.44 8.22 6.12
N ILE A 24 -15.33 8.47 6.82
CA ILE A 24 -14.01 8.69 6.20
C ILE A 24 -13.58 7.44 5.41
N ASN A 25 -13.69 6.25 6.00
CA ASN A 25 -13.29 5.01 5.33
C ASN A 25 -14.13 4.76 4.06
N LEU A 26 -15.44 5.05 4.11
CA LEU A 26 -16.30 4.95 2.93
C LEU A 26 -15.90 5.96 1.84
N LEU A 27 -15.66 7.22 2.22
CA LEU A 27 -15.25 8.28 1.29
C LEU A 27 -13.90 7.98 0.64
N VAL A 28 -12.91 7.54 1.42
CA VAL A 28 -11.59 7.16 0.92
C VAL A 28 -11.71 5.98 -0.05
N PHE A 29 -12.51 4.96 0.26
CA PHE A 29 -12.73 3.85 -0.66
C PHE A 29 -13.37 4.29 -1.98
N VAL A 30 -14.40 5.15 -1.94
CA VAL A 30 -15.01 5.71 -3.16
C VAL A 30 -13.99 6.52 -3.97
N ALA A 31 -13.17 7.32 -3.31
CA ALA A 31 -12.10 8.08 -3.97
C ALA A 31 -11.05 7.16 -4.60
N MET A 32 -10.68 6.06 -3.93
CA MET A 32 -9.80 5.03 -4.49
C MET A 32 -10.39 4.42 -5.76
N LEU A 33 -11.69 4.09 -5.78
CA LEU A 33 -12.36 3.57 -6.98
C LEU A 33 -12.28 4.56 -8.16
N ALA A 34 -12.54 5.85 -7.89
CA ALA A 34 -12.39 6.90 -8.89
C ALA A 34 -10.93 7.06 -9.37
N GLY A 35 -9.96 6.74 -8.50
CA GLY A 35 -8.52 6.73 -8.78
C GLY A 35 -7.97 5.42 -9.36
N GLY A 36 -8.82 4.54 -9.89
CA GLY A 36 -8.40 3.31 -10.58
C GLY A 36 -8.30 2.06 -9.70
N ALA A 37 -8.76 2.10 -8.45
CA ALA A 37 -8.89 0.91 -7.62
C ALA A 37 -10.02 0.00 -8.13
N GLY A 38 -9.81 -1.32 -8.01
CA GLY A 38 -10.85 -2.30 -8.34
C GLY A 38 -11.81 -2.51 -7.17
N LEU A 39 -13.08 -2.78 -7.48
CA LEU A 39 -14.12 -3.00 -6.48
C LEU A 39 -13.85 -4.23 -5.59
N TRP A 40 -13.36 -5.31 -6.18
CA TRP A 40 -13.11 -6.58 -5.49
C TRP A 40 -11.67 -6.74 -5.02
N HIS A 41 -10.73 -6.29 -5.87
CA HIS A 41 -9.31 -6.36 -5.62
C HIS A 41 -8.63 -5.16 -6.29
N SER A 42 -7.71 -4.51 -5.56
CA SER A 42 -6.89 -3.42 -6.06
C SER A 42 -5.44 -3.88 -6.24
N SER A 43 -4.79 -3.50 -7.33
CA SER A 43 -3.37 -3.84 -7.54
C SER A 43 -2.46 -3.08 -6.57
N ASN A 44 -1.30 -3.65 -6.24
CA ASN A 44 -0.32 -3.02 -5.35
C ASN A 44 0.12 -1.64 -5.83
N ASN A 45 0.16 -1.39 -7.15
CA ASN A 45 0.48 -0.07 -7.70
C ASN A 45 -0.52 0.99 -7.22
N VAL A 46 -1.82 0.71 -7.28
CA VAL A 46 -2.86 1.62 -6.78
C VAL A 46 -2.78 1.73 -5.27
N GLN A 47 -2.64 0.61 -4.55
CA GLN A 47 -2.53 0.62 -3.09
C GLN A 47 -1.37 1.50 -2.60
N LEU A 48 -0.19 1.38 -3.21
CA LEU A 48 0.99 2.14 -2.87
C LEU A 48 0.85 3.62 -3.24
N ALA A 49 0.24 3.94 -4.38
CA ALA A 49 -0.04 5.32 -4.78
C ALA A 49 -0.96 6.05 -3.78
N TRP A 50 -1.90 5.33 -3.17
CA TRP A 50 -2.83 5.87 -2.18
C TRP A 50 -2.28 5.91 -0.74
N GLY A 51 -1.04 5.44 -0.51
CA GLY A 51 -0.42 5.52 0.82
C GLY A 51 -0.50 4.24 1.65
N ALA A 52 -0.60 3.06 1.02
CA ALA A 52 -0.49 1.80 1.73
C ALA A 52 0.84 1.69 2.49
N ASN A 53 0.81 0.94 3.58
CA ASN A 53 1.98 0.70 4.41
C ASN A 53 2.91 -0.28 3.69
N PHE A 54 4.15 0.13 3.50
CA PHE A 54 5.17 -0.64 2.78
C PHE A 54 6.56 -0.22 3.25
N GLY A 55 7.37 -1.19 3.69
CA GLY A 55 8.64 -0.95 4.37
C GLY A 55 9.60 -0.03 3.59
N PRO A 56 9.93 -0.35 2.33
CA PRO A 56 10.80 0.50 1.52
C PRO A 56 10.36 1.96 1.45
N ALA A 57 9.06 2.22 1.32
CA ALA A 57 8.52 3.57 1.25
C ALA A 57 8.54 4.28 2.62
N THR A 58 8.05 3.59 3.66
CA THR A 58 8.05 4.10 5.04
C THR A 58 9.47 4.45 5.50
N GLN A 59 10.45 3.61 5.18
CA GLN A 59 11.86 3.81 5.52
C GLN A 59 12.59 4.83 4.62
N ASP A 60 11.98 5.29 3.54
CA ASP A 60 12.51 6.37 2.68
C ASP A 60 11.85 7.72 2.98
N GLY A 61 11.31 7.88 4.20
CA GLY A 61 10.79 9.14 4.73
C GLY A 61 9.26 9.23 4.75
N GLU A 62 8.54 8.27 4.17
CA GLU A 62 7.08 8.30 4.07
C GLU A 62 6.37 7.70 5.29
N TRP A 63 6.81 8.07 6.50
CA TRP A 63 6.26 7.57 7.77
C TRP A 63 4.75 7.81 7.95
N TRP A 64 4.21 8.80 7.24
CA TRP A 64 2.78 9.08 7.18
C TRP A 64 1.95 7.89 6.66
N ARG A 65 2.58 6.95 5.93
CA ARG A 65 1.96 5.70 5.46
C ARG A 65 1.40 4.83 6.56
N LEU A 66 2.02 4.84 7.75
CA LEU A 66 1.50 4.14 8.92
C LEU A 66 0.11 4.65 9.31
N GLY A 67 -0.15 5.95 9.11
CA GLY A 67 -1.45 6.56 9.40
C GLY A 67 -2.44 6.42 8.24
N SER A 68 -2.03 6.76 7.01
CA SER A 68 -2.93 6.70 5.84
C SER A 68 -3.42 5.29 5.58
N ALA A 69 -2.58 4.28 5.75
CA ALA A 69 -2.94 2.88 5.53
C ALA A 69 -4.12 2.42 6.37
N MET A 70 -4.38 3.04 7.53
CA MET A 70 -5.54 2.74 8.38
C MET A 70 -6.89 3.01 7.69
N PHE A 71 -6.90 3.82 6.63
CA PHE A 71 -8.11 4.24 5.92
C PHE A 71 -8.27 3.58 4.55
N LEU A 72 -7.25 2.87 4.06
CA LEU A 72 -7.26 2.25 2.74
C LEU A 72 -7.87 0.86 2.80
N HIS A 73 -8.74 0.53 1.84
CA HIS A 73 -9.35 -0.79 1.75
C HIS A 73 -9.22 -1.31 0.32
N PHE A 74 -8.70 -2.53 0.17
CA PHE A 74 -8.32 -3.09 -1.13
C PHE A 74 -9.42 -3.88 -1.84
N GLY A 75 -10.64 -3.84 -1.30
CA GLY A 75 -11.83 -4.45 -1.87
C GLY A 75 -13.07 -4.22 -1.01
N ALA A 76 -14.25 -4.35 -1.61
CA ALA A 76 -15.54 -4.06 -0.98
C ALA A 76 -15.86 -4.97 0.20
N VAL A 77 -15.51 -6.26 0.12
CA VAL A 77 -15.67 -7.22 1.23
C VAL A 77 -14.80 -6.81 2.42
N HIS A 78 -13.54 -6.46 2.14
CA HIS A 78 -12.60 -6.01 3.17
C HIS A 78 -13.11 -4.73 3.85
N LEU A 79 -13.58 -3.74 3.10
CA LEU A 79 -14.21 -2.54 3.66
C LEU A 79 -15.43 -2.89 4.51
N THR A 80 -16.36 -3.67 3.98
CA THR A 80 -17.64 -3.96 4.64
C THR A 80 -17.43 -4.64 5.98
N LEU A 81 -16.54 -5.63 6.06
CA LEU A 81 -16.23 -6.32 7.31
C LEU A 81 -15.59 -5.38 8.35
N ASN A 82 -14.70 -4.48 7.92
CA ASN A 82 -14.11 -3.47 8.80
C ASN A 82 -15.15 -2.46 9.29
N LEU A 83 -16.00 -1.94 8.40
CA LEU A 83 -17.03 -0.98 8.78
C LEU A 83 -18.07 -1.60 9.71
N TRP A 84 -18.43 -2.86 9.48
CA TRP A 84 -19.33 -3.60 10.35
C TRP A 84 -18.72 -3.78 11.75
N ALA A 85 -17.49 -4.27 11.85
CA ALA A 85 -16.80 -4.44 13.13
C ALA A 85 -16.53 -3.11 13.85
N LEU A 86 -16.19 -2.05 13.11
CA LEU A 86 -16.02 -0.70 13.65
C LEU A 86 -17.35 -0.13 14.16
N TRP A 87 -18.44 -0.36 13.43
CA TRP A 87 -19.76 0.09 13.86
C TRP A 87 -20.22 -0.66 15.12
N ASP A 88 -20.07 -1.98 15.16
CA ASP A 88 -20.47 -2.80 16.30
C ASP A 88 -19.63 -2.50 17.55
N GLY A 89 -18.33 -2.83 17.51
CA GLY A 89 -17.43 -2.65 18.64
C GLY A 89 -17.12 -1.18 18.95
N GLY A 90 -16.99 -0.34 17.92
CA GLY A 90 -16.57 1.04 18.10
C GLY A 90 -17.59 1.88 18.84
N GLN A 91 -18.89 1.69 18.59
CA GLN A 91 -19.93 2.38 19.35
C GLN A 91 -19.89 2.03 20.84
N LEU A 92 -19.71 0.74 21.17
CA LEU A 92 -19.61 0.30 22.56
C LEU A 92 -18.40 0.94 23.25
N VAL A 93 -17.22 0.86 22.62
CA VAL A 93 -15.98 1.39 23.18
C VAL A 93 -16.03 2.92 23.30
N GLU A 94 -16.59 3.62 22.31
CA GLU A 94 -16.75 5.08 22.36
C GLU A 94 -17.65 5.50 23.52
N ARG A 95 -18.71 4.75 23.81
CA ARG A 95 -19.58 5.04 24.96
C ARG A 95 -18.90 4.73 26.30
N MET A 96 -18.14 3.64 26.37
CA MET A 96 -17.42 3.19 27.58
C MET A 96 -16.27 4.13 27.95
N TYR A 97 -15.49 4.56 26.98
CA TYR A 97 -14.27 5.36 27.19
C TYR A 97 -14.49 6.86 26.96
N GLY A 98 -15.49 7.24 26.16
CA GLY A 98 -15.71 8.60 25.67
C GLY A 98 -14.83 8.93 24.45
N HIS A 99 -15.24 9.95 23.70
CA HIS A 99 -14.70 10.31 22.38
C HIS A 99 -13.16 10.39 22.31
N THR A 100 -12.53 11.16 23.19
CA THR A 100 -11.07 11.41 23.13
C THR A 100 -10.25 10.15 23.40
N ARG A 101 -10.69 9.31 24.35
CA ARG A 101 -9.96 8.08 24.72
C ARG A 101 -10.17 7.00 23.68
N PHE A 102 -11.39 6.91 23.13
CA PHE A 102 -11.68 6.07 21.98
C PHE A 102 -10.74 6.41 20.81
N ALA A 103 -10.64 7.70 20.45
CA ALA A 103 -9.75 8.13 19.38
C ALA A 103 -8.28 7.79 19.69
N ALA A 104 -7.82 8.05 20.91
CA ALA A 104 -6.46 7.71 21.32
C ALA A 104 -6.17 6.20 21.18
N ILE A 105 -7.08 5.33 21.66
CA ILE A 105 -6.96 3.88 21.53
C ILE A 105 -6.94 3.48 20.06
N TYR A 106 -7.90 3.95 19.26
CA TYR A 106 -8.01 3.64 17.83
C TYR A 106 -6.72 3.98 17.07
N PHE A 107 -6.24 5.22 17.19
CA PHE A 107 -5.06 5.67 16.48
C PHE A 107 -3.77 5.02 16.99
N SER A 108 -3.58 4.89 18.31
CA SER A 108 -2.39 4.19 18.82
C SER A 108 -2.35 2.73 18.39
N SER A 109 -3.49 2.03 18.41
CA SER A 109 -3.57 0.63 17.99
C SER A 109 -3.35 0.44 16.50
N GLY A 110 -3.90 1.33 15.66
CA GLY A 110 -3.66 1.28 14.22
C GLY A 110 -2.19 1.51 13.87
N LEU A 111 -1.58 2.55 14.44
CA LEU A 111 -0.17 2.87 14.20
C LEU A 111 0.78 1.76 14.69
N THR A 112 0.59 1.27 15.91
CA THR A 112 1.43 0.19 16.45
C THR A 112 1.17 -1.15 15.75
N GLY A 113 -0.07 -1.42 15.33
CA GLY A 113 -0.40 -2.55 14.47
C GLY A 113 0.36 -2.49 13.14
N ASN A 114 0.33 -1.34 12.46
CA ASN A 114 1.05 -1.14 11.20
C ASN A 114 2.57 -1.21 11.38
N LEU A 115 3.11 -0.76 12.51
CA LEU A 115 4.53 -0.95 12.85
C LEU A 115 4.87 -2.44 13.04
N LEU A 116 4.05 -3.20 13.79
CA LEU A 116 4.30 -4.63 13.98
C LEU A 116 4.17 -5.41 12.67
N SER A 117 3.26 -5.01 11.78
CA SER A 117 3.14 -5.54 10.41
C SER A 117 4.45 -5.38 9.64
N LEU A 118 5.08 -4.19 9.67
CA LEU A 118 6.37 -3.97 9.02
C LEU A 118 7.46 -4.90 9.55
N VAL A 119 7.53 -5.11 10.86
CA VAL A 119 8.52 -6.00 11.47
C VAL A 119 8.26 -7.46 11.09
N ALA A 120 7.03 -7.94 11.26
CA ALA A 120 6.66 -9.34 11.05
C ALA A 120 6.78 -9.77 9.59
N HIS A 121 6.39 -8.91 8.65
CA HIS A 121 6.45 -9.19 7.21
C HIS A 121 7.75 -8.70 6.55
N LYS A 122 8.76 -8.39 7.37
CA LYS A 122 10.07 -7.90 6.94
C LYS A 122 10.01 -6.67 6.01
N GLY A 123 8.97 -5.84 6.15
CA GLY A 123 8.73 -4.64 5.37
C GLY A 123 8.28 -4.88 3.92
N LEU A 124 8.14 -6.12 3.47
CA LEU A 124 7.87 -6.44 2.07
C LEU A 124 6.37 -6.55 1.72
N ALA A 125 5.52 -6.73 2.73
CA ALA A 125 4.08 -6.75 2.51
C ALA A 125 3.54 -5.32 2.27
N VAL A 126 2.66 -5.18 1.29
CA VAL A 126 1.82 -3.99 1.12
C VAL A 126 0.56 -4.20 1.97
N SER A 127 0.36 -3.39 3.00
CA SER A 127 -0.76 -3.53 3.93
C SER A 127 -1.58 -2.25 4.09
N GLY A 128 -2.86 -2.42 4.40
CA GLY A 128 -3.83 -1.35 4.61
C GLY A 128 -5.12 -1.91 5.17
N GLY A 129 -5.88 -1.05 5.85
CA GLY A 129 -7.17 -1.37 6.47
C GLY A 129 -7.26 -0.85 7.90
N ALA A 130 -8.49 -0.61 8.35
CA ALA A 130 -8.77 -0.16 9.72
C ALA A 130 -8.59 -1.27 10.78
N SER A 131 -8.36 -2.52 10.35
CA SER A 131 -8.51 -3.71 11.18
C SER A 131 -7.57 -3.76 12.39
N GLY A 132 -6.32 -3.30 12.27
CA GLY A 132 -5.42 -3.19 13.44
C GLY A 132 -5.97 -2.26 14.52
N ALA A 133 -6.52 -1.11 14.12
CA ALA A 133 -7.16 -0.18 15.05
C ALA A 133 -8.44 -0.76 15.66
N ILE A 134 -9.25 -1.46 14.86
CA ILE A 134 -10.47 -2.15 15.32
C ILE A 134 -10.12 -3.24 16.33
N PHE A 135 -9.11 -4.07 16.08
CA PHE A 135 -8.63 -5.05 17.05
C PHE A 135 -8.19 -4.40 18.36
N GLY A 136 -7.61 -3.19 18.30
CA GLY A 136 -7.35 -2.38 19.48
C GLY A 136 -8.61 -2.02 20.26
N LEU A 137 -9.69 -1.63 19.58
CA LEU A 137 -10.98 -1.40 20.22
C LEU A 137 -11.51 -2.67 20.90
N TYR A 138 -11.43 -3.84 20.25
CA TYR A 138 -11.84 -5.11 20.85
C TYR A 138 -10.95 -5.51 22.04
N GLY A 139 -9.65 -5.23 21.99
CA GLY A 139 -8.74 -5.41 23.13
C GLY A 139 -9.13 -4.52 24.32
N ALA A 140 -9.44 -3.25 24.07
CA ALA A 140 -9.93 -2.33 25.10
C ALA A 140 -11.29 -2.75 25.65
N LEU A 141 -12.20 -3.20 24.79
CA LEU A 141 -13.53 -3.70 25.13
C LEU A 141 -13.45 -4.87 26.12
N LEU A 142 -12.64 -5.88 25.81
CA LEU A 142 -12.46 -7.06 26.67
C LEU A 142 -11.88 -6.67 28.04
N VAL A 143 -10.91 -5.75 28.07
CA VAL A 143 -10.35 -5.24 29.33
C VAL A 143 -11.43 -4.52 30.15
N PHE A 144 -12.24 -3.68 29.52
CA PHE A 144 -13.32 -2.96 30.20
C PHE A 144 -14.34 -3.93 30.79
N LEU A 145 -14.87 -4.84 29.97
CA LEU A 145 -15.86 -5.83 30.38
C LEU A 145 -15.34 -6.70 31.52
N TRP A 146 -14.08 -7.14 31.44
CA TRP A 146 -13.47 -7.91 32.52
C TRP A 146 -13.36 -7.12 33.83
N ARG A 147 -12.99 -5.85 33.76
CA ARG A 147 -12.89 -4.99 34.96
C ARG A 147 -14.25 -4.72 35.59
N GLU A 148 -15.27 -4.48 34.77
CA GLU A 148 -16.62 -4.19 35.22
C GLU A 148 -17.45 -5.45 35.49
N ARG A 149 -16.94 -6.66 35.24
CA ARG A 149 -17.68 -7.94 35.32
C ARG A 149 -18.49 -8.20 36.60
N ARG A 150 -18.11 -7.57 37.72
CA ARG A 150 -18.84 -7.68 39.01
C ARG A 150 -19.99 -6.68 39.16
N ASN A 151 -19.96 -5.63 38.34
CA ASN A 151 -20.95 -4.55 38.31
C ASN A 151 -21.95 -4.70 37.15
N LEU A 152 -21.67 -5.59 36.20
CA LEU A 152 -22.53 -5.90 35.07
C LEU A 152 -23.48 -7.06 35.43
N ASP A 153 -24.64 -7.07 34.78
CA ASP A 153 -25.48 -8.26 34.78
C ASP A 153 -24.69 -9.46 34.20
N PRO A 154 -24.73 -10.66 34.82
CA PRO A 154 -23.96 -11.80 34.35
C PRO A 154 -24.28 -12.24 32.92
N GLN A 155 -25.53 -12.09 32.47
CA GLN A 155 -25.93 -12.44 31.11
C GLN A 155 -25.38 -11.44 30.11
N GLU A 156 -25.48 -10.14 30.41
CA GLU A 156 -24.89 -9.08 29.58
C GLU A 156 -23.38 -9.22 29.46
N PHE A 157 -22.69 -9.44 30.59
CA PHE A 157 -21.25 -9.68 30.59
C PHE A 157 -20.89 -10.86 29.68
N ARG A 158 -21.57 -12.01 29.82
CA ARG A 158 -21.28 -13.20 29.01
C ARG A 158 -21.51 -12.93 27.53
N TRP A 159 -22.60 -12.27 27.17
CA TRP A 159 -22.92 -11.95 25.78
C TRP A 159 -21.84 -11.07 25.14
N PHE A 160 -21.54 -9.91 25.74
CA PHE A 160 -20.57 -8.99 25.17
C PHE A 160 -19.14 -9.53 25.23
N PHE A 161 -18.74 -10.17 26.33
CA PHE A 161 -17.38 -10.66 26.50
C PHE A 161 -17.08 -11.80 25.52
N TRP A 162 -17.96 -12.81 25.43
CA TRP A 162 -17.74 -13.93 24.53
C TRP A 162 -18.00 -13.58 23.07
N GLY A 163 -18.87 -12.62 22.78
CA GLY A 163 -19.00 -12.06 21.43
C GLY A 163 -17.72 -11.37 20.97
N ALA A 164 -17.16 -10.48 21.80
CA ALA A 164 -15.91 -9.78 21.50
C ALA A 164 -14.70 -10.74 21.42
N ALA A 165 -14.60 -11.69 22.35
CA ALA A 165 -13.54 -12.69 22.34
C ALA A 165 -13.66 -13.64 21.14
N GLY A 166 -14.87 -14.10 20.83
CA GLY A 166 -15.17 -14.95 19.68
C GLY A 166 -14.82 -14.26 18.37
N PHE A 167 -15.20 -12.99 18.21
CA PHE A 167 -14.80 -12.18 17.04
C PHE A 167 -13.28 -12.11 16.87
N ALA A 168 -12.55 -11.77 17.95
CA ALA A 168 -11.10 -11.63 17.90
C ALA A 168 -10.41 -12.97 17.57
N VAL A 169 -10.81 -14.05 18.23
CA VAL A 169 -10.26 -15.39 17.99
C VAL A 169 -10.58 -15.88 16.58
N ALA A 170 -11.84 -15.79 16.14
CA ALA A 170 -12.25 -16.23 14.82
C ALA A 170 -11.50 -15.46 13.71
N THR A 171 -11.33 -14.15 13.86
CA THR A 171 -10.64 -13.32 12.87
C THR A 171 -9.14 -13.63 12.81
N LEU A 172 -8.48 -13.90 13.95
CA LEU A 172 -7.08 -14.35 13.96
C LEU A 172 -6.93 -15.73 13.31
N ILE A 173 -7.85 -16.67 13.57
CA ILE A 173 -7.88 -17.97 12.89
C ILE A 173 -8.03 -17.78 11.38
N LEU A 174 -8.99 -16.96 10.95
CA LEU A 174 -9.17 -16.63 9.53
C LEU A 174 -7.91 -16.02 8.94
N GLY A 175 -7.17 -15.20 9.68
CA GLY A 175 -5.92 -14.62 9.19
C GLY A 175 -4.76 -15.60 9.03
N PHE A 176 -4.81 -16.76 9.69
CA PHE A 176 -3.89 -17.86 9.39
C PHE A 176 -4.33 -18.67 8.16
N LEU A 177 -5.62 -18.66 7.82
CA LEU A 177 -6.20 -19.45 6.74
C LEU A 177 -6.30 -18.70 5.41
N ILE A 178 -6.48 -17.38 5.47
CA ILE A 178 -6.75 -16.52 4.31
C ILE A 178 -5.56 -15.59 4.09
N THR A 179 -4.91 -15.72 2.93
CA THR A 179 -3.83 -14.83 2.51
C THR A 179 -4.34 -13.39 2.35
N GLY A 180 -3.53 -12.42 2.76
CA GLY A 180 -3.88 -11.00 2.71
C GLY A 180 -4.55 -10.45 3.98
N ILE A 181 -4.86 -11.30 4.97
CA ILE A 181 -5.25 -10.85 6.31
C ILE A 181 -3.99 -10.68 7.17
N ASP A 182 -3.82 -9.49 7.75
CA ASP A 182 -2.63 -9.14 8.51
C ASP A 182 -2.77 -9.41 10.01
N ASN A 183 -2.46 -10.64 10.42
CA ASN A 183 -2.48 -11.03 11.84
C ASN A 183 -1.46 -10.25 12.70
N ALA A 184 -0.35 -9.79 12.12
CA ALA A 184 0.62 -8.99 12.87
C ALA A 184 0.02 -7.63 13.25
N ALA A 185 -0.69 -6.99 12.30
CA ALA A 185 -1.43 -5.76 12.58
C ALA A 185 -2.54 -5.98 13.63
N HIS A 186 -3.27 -7.09 13.55
CA HIS A 186 -4.33 -7.44 14.52
C HIS A 186 -3.78 -7.65 15.93
N ILE A 187 -2.71 -8.43 16.07
CA ILE A 187 -2.08 -8.70 17.37
C ILE A 187 -1.51 -7.41 17.97
N GLY A 188 -0.75 -6.63 17.19
CA GLY A 188 -0.15 -5.37 17.65
C GLY A 188 -1.21 -4.36 18.07
N GLY A 189 -2.27 -4.25 17.29
CA GLY A 189 -3.42 -3.42 17.59
C GLY A 189 -4.14 -3.85 18.87
N PHE A 190 -4.45 -5.14 19.01
CA PHE A 190 -5.13 -5.72 20.17
C PHE A 190 -4.34 -5.51 21.46
N LEU A 191 -3.04 -5.80 21.47
CA LEU A 191 -2.19 -5.63 22.66
C LEU A 191 -2.10 -4.15 23.07
N THR A 192 -1.93 -3.25 22.10
CA THR A 192 -1.92 -1.80 22.33
C THR A 192 -3.26 -1.33 22.89
N GLY A 193 -4.36 -1.83 22.33
CA GLY A 193 -5.69 -1.47 22.75
C GLY A 193 -6.04 -1.99 24.13
N ALA A 194 -5.64 -3.22 24.47
CA ALA A 194 -5.77 -3.77 25.81
C ALA A 194 -4.99 -2.92 26.84
N LEU A 195 -3.74 -2.54 26.52
CA LEU A 195 -2.95 -1.64 27.37
C LEU A 195 -3.63 -0.28 27.55
N GLY A 196 -4.08 0.34 26.46
CA GLY A 196 -4.84 1.59 26.48
C GLY A 196 -6.14 1.45 27.28
N GLY A 197 -6.83 0.32 27.15
CA GLY A 197 -8.02 -0.04 27.90
C GLY A 197 -7.78 -0.10 29.40
N ILE A 198 -6.61 -0.57 29.85
CA ILE A 198 -6.23 -0.57 31.28
C ILE A 198 -6.02 0.87 31.75
N VAL A 199 -5.18 1.63 31.04
CA VAL A 199 -4.68 2.95 31.46
C VAL A 199 -5.75 4.04 31.41
N LEU A 200 -6.59 4.00 30.37
CA LEU A 200 -7.56 5.04 30.03
C LEU A 200 -8.97 4.75 30.56
N ALA A 201 -9.24 3.55 31.08
CA ALA A 201 -10.57 3.19 31.59
C ALA A 201 -11.10 4.21 32.61
N ARG A 202 -12.38 4.59 32.41
CA ARG A 202 -13.15 5.39 33.34
C ARG A 202 -14.03 4.47 34.18
N PRO A 203 -14.05 4.62 35.50
CA PRO A 203 -15.02 3.92 36.35
C PRO A 203 -16.45 4.22 35.89
N VAL A 204 -17.31 3.21 35.82
CA VAL A 204 -18.76 3.42 35.69
C VAL A 204 -19.37 3.73 37.07
N ASN A 205 -18.99 2.97 38.11
CA ASN A 205 -19.57 3.09 39.46
C ASN A 205 -18.51 3.08 40.58
N GLY A 206 -17.60 4.05 40.63
CA GLY A 206 -16.69 4.20 41.80
C GLY A 206 -15.51 3.22 41.88
N ILE A 207 -15.16 2.53 40.79
CA ILE A 207 -13.91 1.77 40.70
C ILE A 207 -12.70 2.68 40.91
N LYS A 208 -11.70 2.18 41.64
CA LYS A 208 -10.44 2.88 41.87
C LYS A 208 -9.80 3.27 40.53
N ARG A 209 -9.58 4.57 40.32
CA ARG A 209 -8.78 5.07 39.19
C ARG A 209 -7.44 4.35 39.21
N VAL A 210 -6.95 3.98 38.03
CA VAL A 210 -5.57 3.47 37.91
C VAL A 210 -4.62 4.52 38.47
N ALA A 211 -3.73 4.09 39.36
CA ALA A 211 -2.77 4.97 40.01
C ALA A 211 -1.93 5.70 38.96
N HIS A 212 -1.58 6.97 39.23
CA HIS A 212 -0.79 7.78 38.31
C HIS A 212 0.52 7.09 37.90
N ARG A 213 1.21 6.46 38.87
CA ARG A 213 2.43 5.67 38.62
C ARG A 213 2.22 4.55 37.61
N SER A 214 1.12 3.81 37.69
CA SER A 214 0.81 2.73 36.74
C SER A 214 0.56 3.26 35.33
N ARG A 215 -0.01 4.47 35.19
CA ARG A 215 -0.15 5.12 33.87
C ARG A 215 1.19 5.53 33.29
N LEU A 216 2.09 6.09 34.11
CA LEU A 216 3.45 6.42 33.68
C LEU A 216 4.23 5.18 33.25
N LEU A 217 4.17 4.09 34.04
CA LEU A 217 4.82 2.83 33.70
C LEU A 217 4.28 2.25 32.39
N ALA A 218 2.96 2.28 32.17
CA ALA A 218 2.36 1.82 30.94
C ALA A 218 2.75 2.69 29.74
N GLY A 219 2.81 4.01 29.89
CA GLY A 219 3.30 4.93 28.85
C GLY A 219 4.77 4.70 28.52
N GLY A 220 5.61 4.48 29.53
CA GLY A 220 7.01 4.11 29.36
C GLY A 220 7.18 2.76 28.64
N ALA A 221 6.43 1.73 29.05
CA ALA A 221 6.44 0.42 28.40
C ALA A 221 5.96 0.49 26.94
N PHE A 222 4.91 1.27 26.66
CA PHE A 222 4.43 1.51 25.29
C PHE A 222 5.48 2.20 24.42
N THR A 223 6.11 3.26 24.95
CA THR A 223 7.17 4.00 24.25
C THR A 223 8.37 3.09 23.96
N LEU A 224 8.78 2.29 24.94
CA LEU A 224 9.86 1.31 24.78
C LEU A 224 9.50 0.25 23.73
N ALA A 225 8.27 -0.28 23.75
CA ALA A 225 7.81 -1.25 22.76
C ALA A 225 7.83 -0.66 21.34
N VAL A 226 7.37 0.59 21.15
CA VAL A 226 7.45 1.29 19.87
C VAL A 226 8.90 1.48 19.42
N ALA A 227 9.79 1.90 20.33
CA ALA A 227 11.22 2.05 20.02
C ALA A 227 11.86 0.71 19.61
N ILE A 228 11.51 -0.38 20.30
CA ILE A 228 11.95 -1.73 19.93
C ILE A 228 11.42 -2.09 18.54
N LEU A 229 10.13 -1.91 18.25
CA LEU A 229 9.57 -2.20 16.93
C LEU A 229 10.28 -1.44 15.81
N ILE A 230 10.52 -0.13 16.00
CA ILE A 230 11.28 0.68 15.03
C ILE A 230 12.69 0.14 14.83
N SER A 231 13.38 -0.26 15.91
CA SER A 231 14.72 -0.85 15.83
C SER A 231 14.78 -2.22 15.15
N GLN A 232 13.64 -2.93 15.10
CA GLN A 232 13.52 -4.26 14.50
C GLN A 232 13.02 -4.21 13.05
N ILE A 233 12.70 -3.04 12.50
CA ILE A 233 12.36 -2.93 11.07
C ILE A 233 13.63 -3.31 10.27
N PRO A 234 13.56 -4.29 9.35
CA PRO A 234 14.74 -4.71 8.59
C PRO A 234 15.35 -3.55 7.82
N VAL A 235 16.67 -3.60 7.60
CA VAL A 235 17.34 -2.60 6.77
C VAL A 235 16.75 -2.61 5.37
N ARG A 236 16.44 -1.43 4.84
CA ARG A 236 15.89 -1.27 3.49
C ARG A 236 16.86 -1.85 2.45
N ALA A 237 16.34 -2.67 1.54
CA ALA A 237 17.13 -3.24 0.44
C ALA A 237 17.46 -2.20 -0.64
N TYR A 238 16.56 -1.25 -0.86
CA TYR A 238 16.70 -0.17 -1.84
C TYR A 238 15.95 1.08 -1.37
N ARG A 239 16.17 2.22 -2.04
CA ARG A 239 15.41 3.45 -1.78
C ARG A 239 14.14 3.46 -2.61
N TRP A 240 13.00 3.64 -1.97
CA TRP A 240 11.71 3.65 -2.66
C TRP A 240 11.63 4.77 -3.72
N SER A 241 12.20 5.94 -3.44
CA SER A 241 12.30 7.05 -4.40
C SER A 241 13.04 6.66 -5.69
N GLU A 242 14.09 5.83 -5.62
CA GLU A 242 14.81 5.32 -6.80
C GLU A 242 13.95 4.35 -7.62
N GLU A 243 13.19 3.47 -6.96
CA GLU A 243 12.26 2.55 -7.63
C GLU A 243 11.11 3.32 -8.30
N VAL A 244 10.57 4.36 -7.65
CA VAL A 244 9.52 5.22 -8.23
C VAL A 244 10.04 5.96 -9.46
N LEU A 245 11.25 6.54 -9.39
CA LEU A 245 11.89 7.18 -10.53
C LEU A 245 12.11 6.18 -11.66
N THR A 246 12.70 5.02 -11.37
CA THR A 246 12.95 3.96 -12.35
C THR A 246 11.66 3.53 -13.07
N ARG A 247 10.57 3.33 -12.33
CA ARG A 247 9.26 2.98 -12.92
C ARG A 247 8.70 4.09 -13.80
N LYS A 248 8.93 5.36 -13.44
CA LYS A 248 8.52 6.51 -14.25
C LYS A 248 9.26 6.51 -15.58
N GLU A 249 10.58 6.36 -15.56
CA GLU A 249 11.41 6.32 -16.78
C GLU A 249 11.05 5.12 -17.67
N ILE A 250 10.80 3.94 -17.10
CA ILE A 250 10.27 2.79 -17.85
C ILE A 250 8.93 3.14 -18.53
N GLY A 251 8.02 3.82 -17.82
CA GLY A 251 6.74 4.24 -18.38
C GLY A 251 6.87 5.29 -19.49
N GLU A 252 7.85 6.18 -19.39
CA GLU A 252 8.20 7.15 -20.44
C GLU A 252 8.76 6.43 -21.67
N PHE A 253 9.72 5.53 -21.47
CA PHE A 253 10.28 4.68 -22.52
C PHE A 253 9.19 3.94 -23.30
N LEU A 254 8.28 3.23 -22.61
CA LEU A 254 7.25 2.42 -23.27
C LEU A 254 6.26 3.26 -24.09
N ARG A 255 5.95 4.49 -23.65
CA ARG A 255 5.15 5.43 -24.43
C ARG A 255 5.90 5.92 -25.66
N ASP A 256 7.18 6.21 -25.50
CA ASP A 256 8.04 6.69 -26.57
C ASP A 256 8.25 5.60 -27.64
N ASP A 257 8.52 4.35 -27.23
CA ASP A 257 8.65 3.19 -28.10
C ASP A 257 7.40 2.93 -28.94
N ALA A 258 6.19 3.10 -28.36
CA ALA A 258 4.95 2.99 -29.10
C ALA A 258 4.85 4.07 -30.20
N ALA A 259 5.23 5.32 -29.89
CA ALA A 259 5.25 6.41 -30.84
C ALA A 259 6.32 6.23 -31.93
N ILE A 260 7.53 5.79 -31.56
CA ILE A 260 8.60 5.47 -32.52
C ILE A 260 8.16 4.33 -33.42
N SER A 261 7.54 3.28 -32.87
CA SER A 261 7.04 2.14 -33.64
C SER A 261 5.98 2.56 -34.65
N GLN A 262 5.07 3.48 -34.30
CA GLN A 262 4.11 4.05 -35.23
C GLN A 262 4.79 4.87 -36.33
N ALA A 263 5.74 5.74 -35.98
CA ALA A 263 6.50 6.54 -36.94
C ALA A 263 7.28 5.65 -37.93
N TRP A 264 7.96 4.62 -37.43
CA TRP A 264 8.66 3.63 -38.23
C TRP A 264 7.77 2.99 -39.29
N GLN A 265 6.56 2.54 -38.91
CA GLN A 265 5.64 1.92 -39.88
C GLN A 265 5.18 2.92 -40.95
N SER A 266 4.85 4.15 -40.55
CA SER A 266 4.47 5.22 -41.49
C SER A 266 5.57 5.50 -42.51
N ILE A 267 6.81 5.64 -42.02
CA ILE A 267 7.99 5.93 -42.84
C ILE A 267 8.25 4.80 -43.85
N LEU A 268 8.20 3.53 -43.42
CA LEU A 268 8.38 2.39 -44.32
C LEU A 268 7.27 2.27 -45.37
N ASP A 269 6.02 2.55 -45.00
CA ASP A 269 4.90 2.49 -45.93
C ASP A 269 4.95 3.60 -46.99
N GLU A 270 5.40 4.81 -46.63
CA GLU A 270 5.67 5.89 -47.58
C GLU A 270 6.81 5.52 -48.55
N GLY A 271 7.89 4.93 -48.03
CA GLY A 271 9.00 4.43 -48.85
C GLY A 271 8.53 3.37 -49.86
N ARG A 272 7.65 2.45 -49.47
CA ARG A 272 7.07 1.43 -50.37
C ARG A 272 6.20 2.00 -51.47
N ARG A 273 5.52 3.13 -51.23
CA ARG A 273 4.69 3.82 -52.22
C ARG A 273 5.51 4.60 -53.24
N GLY A 274 6.84 4.71 -53.05
CA GLY A 274 7.74 5.43 -53.95
C GLY A 274 7.58 6.95 -53.91
N GLY A 275 7.00 7.49 -52.83
CA GLY A 275 6.68 8.91 -52.71
C GLY A 275 7.83 9.81 -52.22
N ILE A 276 8.95 9.22 -51.78
CA ILE A 276 10.10 9.92 -51.20
C ILE A 276 11.42 9.26 -51.62
N SER A 277 12.50 10.05 -51.67
CA SER A 277 13.84 9.55 -52.01
C SER A 277 14.45 8.72 -50.88
N PHE A 278 15.46 7.88 -51.17
CA PHE A 278 16.18 7.15 -50.12
C PHE A 278 16.93 8.06 -49.15
N GLU A 279 17.43 9.22 -49.59
CA GLU A 279 18.06 10.20 -48.70
C GLU A 279 17.04 10.78 -47.72
N GLU A 280 15.85 11.15 -48.21
CA GLU A 280 14.78 11.67 -47.36
C GLU A 280 14.25 10.60 -46.39
N LEU A 281 14.10 9.36 -46.87
CA LEU A 281 13.71 8.22 -46.05
C LEU A 281 14.75 7.97 -44.93
N ALA A 282 16.04 7.97 -45.26
CA ALA A 282 17.13 7.81 -44.30
C ALA A 282 17.13 8.93 -43.25
N GLY A 283 16.99 10.21 -43.65
CA GLY A 283 16.94 11.33 -42.73
C GLY A 283 15.73 11.28 -41.76
N ARG A 284 14.58 10.80 -42.24
CA ARG A 284 13.41 10.57 -41.37
C ARG A 284 13.62 9.39 -40.41
N ILE A 285 14.28 8.32 -40.84
CA ILE A 285 14.62 7.19 -39.96
C ILE A 285 15.58 7.64 -38.86
N ASP A 286 16.63 8.39 -39.19
CA ASP A 286 17.57 8.89 -38.18
C ASP A 286 16.85 9.71 -37.12
N THR A 287 16.08 10.72 -37.53
CA THR A 287 15.43 11.66 -36.60
C THR A 287 14.23 11.07 -35.86
N ALA A 288 13.35 10.34 -36.53
CA ALA A 288 12.11 9.85 -35.92
C ALA A 288 12.28 8.54 -35.14
N VAL A 289 13.44 7.88 -35.29
CA VAL A 289 13.69 6.53 -34.75
C VAL A 289 15.06 6.46 -34.09
N GLY A 290 16.15 6.68 -34.84
CA GLY A 290 17.52 6.49 -34.35
C GLY A 290 17.87 7.40 -33.19
N ASP A 291 17.70 8.71 -33.36
CA ASP A 291 17.99 9.73 -32.35
C ASP A 291 17.12 9.55 -31.11
N ARG A 292 15.84 9.19 -31.28
CA ARG A 292 14.94 8.93 -30.15
C ARG A 292 15.30 7.69 -29.36
N TYR A 293 15.71 6.60 -30.01
CA TYR A 293 16.20 5.43 -29.28
C TYR A 293 17.56 5.68 -28.61
N GLU A 294 18.41 6.56 -29.17
CA GLU A 294 19.62 7.04 -28.51
C GLU A 294 19.27 7.82 -27.24
N GLU A 295 18.36 8.80 -27.33
CA GLU A 295 17.92 9.58 -26.16
C GLU A 295 17.34 8.68 -25.06
N ASN A 296 16.50 7.71 -25.45
CA ASN A 296 15.96 6.72 -24.52
C ASN A 296 17.05 5.85 -23.88
N PHE A 297 18.06 5.42 -24.65
CA PHE A 297 19.19 4.65 -24.15
C PHE A 297 20.01 5.45 -23.13
N GLU A 298 20.30 6.72 -23.43
CA GLU A 298 21.02 7.63 -22.53
C GLU A 298 20.22 7.88 -21.23
N GLN A 299 18.91 8.15 -21.34
CA GLN A 299 18.03 8.33 -20.18
C GLN A 299 18.04 7.11 -19.26
N LEU A 300 17.87 5.90 -19.81
CA LEU A 300 17.92 4.67 -19.03
C LEU A 300 19.32 4.42 -18.44
N SER A 301 20.39 4.81 -19.14
CA SER A 301 21.77 4.63 -18.69
C SER A 301 22.18 5.61 -17.58
N HIS A 302 21.48 6.74 -17.45
CA HIS A 302 21.67 7.68 -16.33
C HIS A 302 21.05 7.20 -15.02
N LEU A 303 20.18 6.19 -15.04
CA LEU A 303 19.62 5.62 -13.81
C LEU A 303 20.72 4.97 -12.96
N PRO A 304 20.73 5.18 -11.62
CA PRO A 304 21.74 4.58 -10.76
C PRO A 304 21.73 3.05 -10.87
N PRO A 305 22.88 2.40 -11.12
CA PRO A 305 22.93 0.95 -11.18
C PRO A 305 22.72 0.38 -9.77
N ASN A 306 21.51 -0.10 -9.51
CA ASN A 306 21.14 -0.70 -8.24
C ASN A 306 20.45 -2.06 -8.48
N PRO A 307 21.17 -3.19 -8.38
CA PRO A 307 20.61 -4.52 -8.64
C PRO A 307 19.58 -4.96 -7.59
N ALA A 308 19.46 -4.24 -6.46
CA ALA A 308 18.44 -4.50 -5.46
C ALA A 308 17.07 -3.89 -5.82
N LEU A 309 17.01 -3.01 -6.84
CA LEU A 309 15.74 -2.46 -7.31
C LEU A 309 14.91 -3.56 -7.99
N PRO A 310 13.62 -3.71 -7.65
CA PRO A 310 12.73 -4.64 -8.34
C PRO A 310 12.67 -4.41 -9.85
N SER A 311 12.80 -3.16 -10.30
CA SER A 311 12.74 -2.81 -11.72
C SER A 311 14.09 -2.89 -12.46
N SER A 312 15.18 -3.26 -11.79
CA SER A 312 16.53 -3.26 -12.38
C SER A 312 16.68 -4.15 -13.61
N ALA A 313 16.14 -5.37 -13.57
CA ALA A 313 16.17 -6.31 -14.70
C ALA A 313 15.43 -5.76 -15.93
N THR A 314 14.30 -5.07 -15.71
CA THR A 314 13.54 -4.43 -16.78
C THR A 314 14.32 -3.29 -17.42
N VAL A 315 15.00 -2.46 -16.62
CA VAL A 315 15.86 -1.38 -17.17
C VAL A 315 16.96 -1.96 -18.04
N GLU A 316 17.62 -3.02 -17.59
CA GLU A 316 18.68 -3.68 -18.35
C GLU A 316 18.17 -4.19 -19.71
N MET A 317 17.03 -4.88 -19.69
CA MET A 317 16.38 -5.38 -20.90
C MET A 317 16.02 -4.23 -21.86
N LEU A 318 15.42 -3.14 -21.35
CA LEU A 318 15.02 -2.00 -22.17
C LEU A 318 16.21 -1.24 -22.73
N ARG A 319 17.32 -1.14 -21.99
CA ARG A 319 18.57 -0.56 -22.47
C ARG A 319 19.13 -1.35 -23.65
N HIS A 320 19.23 -2.68 -23.52
CA HIS A 320 19.68 -3.54 -24.62
C HIS A 320 18.74 -3.47 -25.83
N TYR A 321 17.43 -3.39 -25.59
CA TYR A 321 16.44 -3.21 -26.64
C TYR A 321 16.61 -1.86 -27.37
N ALA A 322 16.74 -0.76 -26.63
CA ALA A 322 16.95 0.58 -27.18
C ALA A 322 18.22 0.66 -28.03
N GLU A 323 19.32 0.12 -27.51
CA GLU A 323 20.61 0.05 -28.20
C GLU A 323 20.48 -0.68 -29.54
N ARG A 324 19.88 -1.87 -29.56
CA ARG A 324 19.70 -2.63 -30.81
C ARG A 324 18.77 -1.95 -31.79
N ARG A 325 17.71 -1.29 -31.31
CA ARG A 325 16.78 -0.54 -32.18
C ARG A 325 17.44 0.68 -32.80
N ARG A 326 18.25 1.42 -32.02
CA ARG A 326 19.09 2.51 -32.49
C ARG A 326 20.05 2.02 -33.57
N ASP A 327 20.85 0.99 -33.29
CA ASP A 327 21.87 0.49 -34.22
C ASP A 327 21.26 -0.04 -35.52
N ALA A 328 20.15 -0.77 -35.43
CA ALA A 328 19.42 -1.23 -36.61
C ALA A 328 18.86 -0.07 -37.46
N SER A 329 18.36 0.99 -36.81
CA SER A 329 17.85 2.16 -37.53
C SER A 329 18.95 2.96 -38.23
N ARG A 330 20.11 3.15 -37.58
CA ARG A 330 21.30 3.78 -38.18
C ARG A 330 21.82 2.97 -39.36
N ALA A 331 21.96 1.65 -39.19
CA ALA A 331 22.36 0.75 -40.27
C ALA A 331 21.39 0.78 -41.47
N LEU A 332 20.09 0.88 -41.21
CA LEU A 332 19.09 1.02 -42.27
C LEU A 332 19.25 2.35 -43.02
N ALA A 333 19.40 3.45 -42.30
CA ALA A 333 19.61 4.77 -42.90
C ALA A 333 20.89 4.81 -43.73
N GLU A 334 22.00 4.24 -43.25
CA GLU A 334 23.25 4.10 -44.01
C GLU A 334 23.07 3.24 -45.27
N GLY A 335 22.40 2.10 -45.17
CA GLY A 335 22.12 1.22 -46.31
C GLY A 335 21.26 1.89 -47.38
N LEU A 336 20.30 2.71 -46.96
CA LEU A 336 19.47 3.53 -47.86
C LEU A 336 20.31 4.59 -48.60
N ARG A 337 21.12 5.37 -47.88
CA ARG A 337 22.02 6.36 -48.49
C ARG A 337 23.01 5.73 -49.45
N ALA A 338 23.57 4.58 -49.08
CA ALA A 338 24.52 3.84 -49.90
C ALA A 338 23.87 3.07 -51.05
N HIS A 339 22.53 3.02 -51.13
CA HIS A 339 21.78 2.24 -52.12
C HIS A 339 22.19 0.75 -52.15
N LYS A 340 22.42 0.15 -50.97
CA LYS A 340 22.88 -1.24 -50.81
C LYS A 340 21.76 -2.15 -50.29
N PRO A 341 21.11 -2.96 -51.14
CA PRO A 341 19.97 -3.79 -50.74
C PRO A 341 20.27 -4.80 -49.63
N GLU A 342 21.48 -5.37 -49.60
CA GLU A 342 21.89 -6.31 -48.55
C GLU A 342 21.95 -5.63 -47.18
N GLN A 343 22.56 -4.43 -47.09
CA GLN A 343 22.61 -3.68 -45.84
C GLN A 343 21.21 -3.28 -45.34
N ILE A 344 20.31 -2.91 -46.25
CA ILE A 344 18.92 -2.62 -45.92
C ILE A 344 18.22 -3.85 -45.34
N ARG A 345 18.37 -5.02 -45.99
CA ARG A 345 17.76 -6.27 -45.52
C ARG A 345 18.30 -6.67 -44.14
N ASP A 346 19.61 -6.66 -43.97
CA ASP A 346 20.26 -7.07 -42.73
C ASP A 346 19.86 -6.14 -41.57
N ALA A 347 19.76 -4.83 -41.81
CA ALA A 347 19.27 -3.86 -40.83
C ALA A 347 17.79 -4.08 -40.45
N LEU A 348 16.93 -4.43 -41.41
CA LEU A 348 15.53 -4.79 -41.14
C LEU A 348 15.43 -6.09 -40.32
N GLU A 349 16.30 -7.07 -40.58
CA GLU A 349 16.39 -8.29 -39.78
C GLU A 349 16.84 -8.00 -38.35
N MET A 350 17.87 -7.18 -38.16
CA MET A 350 18.31 -6.70 -36.83
C MET A 350 17.16 -6.00 -36.08
N ALA A 351 16.43 -5.12 -36.76
CA ALA A 351 15.28 -4.40 -36.21
C ALA A 351 14.16 -5.33 -35.75
N ASN A 352 13.93 -6.43 -36.47
CA ASN A 352 12.94 -7.47 -36.13
C ASN A 352 13.41 -8.35 -34.97
N GLN A 353 14.68 -8.75 -34.95
CA GLN A 353 15.27 -9.49 -33.83
C GLN A 353 15.21 -8.69 -32.52
N ALA A 354 15.48 -7.37 -32.58
CA ALA A 354 15.34 -6.49 -31.42
C ALA A 354 13.92 -6.53 -30.84
N ARG A 355 12.87 -6.51 -31.67
CA ARG A 355 11.48 -6.60 -31.19
C ARG A 355 11.18 -7.93 -30.49
N GLN A 356 11.74 -9.04 -30.99
CA GLN A 356 11.55 -10.35 -30.37
C GLN A 356 12.13 -10.40 -28.95
N LEU A 357 13.23 -9.68 -28.69
CA LEU A 357 13.83 -9.59 -27.34
C LEU A 357 13.01 -8.79 -26.33
N SER A 358 12.02 -8.00 -26.79
CA SER A 358 11.15 -7.19 -25.92
C SER A 358 9.90 -7.93 -25.44
N GLN A 359 9.62 -9.13 -25.99
CA GLN A 359 8.49 -9.95 -25.58
C GLN A 359 8.95 -10.96 -24.50
N PRO A 360 8.29 -11.02 -23.32
CA PRO A 360 8.58 -12.06 -22.35
C PRO A 360 8.22 -13.44 -22.94
N ASP A 361 9.07 -14.44 -22.69
CA ASP A 361 8.84 -15.85 -23.05
C ASP A 361 7.54 -16.43 -22.43
#